data_AF-A0AAT9LVT0-F1
#
_entry.id   AF-A0AAT9LVT0-F1
#
_cell.length_a   1.000
_cell.length_b   1.000
_cell.length_c   1.000
_cell.angle_alpha   90.00
_cell.angle_beta   90.00
_cell.angle_gamma   90.00
#
_symmetry.space_group_name_H-M   'P 1'
#
loop_
_entity.id
_entity.type
_entity.pdbx_description
1 polymer ?
#
loop_
_entity_poly.entity_id
_entity_poly.type
_entity_poly.pdbx_seq_one_letter_code
_entity_poly.pdbx_strand_id
1 'polypeptide(L)'
;MYARSVMTDTCARVAPGAVPRVRRAPARPLGRTLAELDHMHVVERLEFLRDVQSEWVGRLGVDPARWRNIEGVLEFFRDGELAHPGSWMSIVDASILEGLERGTAIALGLSDDTFGNPGSTEWASYLRRLGDGELDRRSVHDAAWSRAEQAATEHGVALARTLGVAPSAAEWRFYQFSQVYRWAMRNEPTALLALAGPVVNPRIRELRVPFLTWFTDVATPVPAYRGCAFAWALSRLNPVGGAFSALGLLLAYLPSLFDDFLVDTGRRER
;
A
#
# COMPACT_ATOMS: atom_id res chain seq x y z
N MET A 1 67.69 -2.85 -50.84
CA MET A 1 68.13 -3.23 -49.48
C MET A 1 67.67 -2.12 -48.53
N TYR A 2 66.50 -2.27 -47.91
CA TYR A 2 65.98 -1.39 -46.84
C TYR A 2 65.12 -2.25 -45.91
N ALA A 3 65.54 -2.35 -44.64
CA ALA A 3 64.86 -3.11 -43.61
C ALA A 3 63.65 -2.31 -43.08
N ARG A 4 62.49 -2.95 -43.01
CA ARG A 4 61.26 -2.39 -42.42
C ARG A 4 61.26 -2.64 -40.90
N SER A 5 61.03 -1.56 -40.17
CA SER A 5 60.76 -1.49 -38.73
C SER A 5 59.46 -2.23 -38.38
N VAL A 6 59.50 -3.02 -37.31
CA VAL A 6 58.33 -3.62 -36.66
C VAL A 6 58.19 -2.95 -35.28
N MET A 7 57.24 -2.03 -35.14
CA MET A 7 56.78 -1.57 -33.84
C MET A 7 55.75 -2.57 -33.31
N THR A 8 56.13 -3.34 -32.30
CA THR A 8 55.20 -4.09 -31.45
C THR A 8 54.64 -3.15 -30.39
N ASP A 9 53.41 -2.69 -30.60
CA ASP A 9 52.66 -1.93 -29.59
C ASP A 9 52.02 -2.92 -28.61
N THR A 10 52.53 -2.94 -27.38
CA THR A 10 52.09 -3.86 -26.32
C THR A 10 50.95 -3.20 -25.56
N CYS A 11 49.71 -3.42 -26.00
CA CYS A 11 48.54 -2.94 -25.28
C CYS A 11 48.27 -3.85 -24.07
N ALA A 12 48.68 -3.39 -22.88
CA ALA A 12 48.44 -4.10 -21.62
C ALA A 12 46.94 -4.14 -21.30
N ARG A 13 46.36 -5.35 -21.25
CA ARG A 13 45.00 -5.60 -20.75
C ARG A 13 44.95 -5.29 -19.25
N VAL A 14 44.27 -4.22 -18.87
CA VAL A 14 43.85 -3.98 -17.48
C VAL A 14 42.69 -4.93 -17.18
N ALA A 15 42.88 -5.83 -16.22
CA ALA A 15 41.80 -6.70 -15.73
C ALA A 15 40.73 -5.84 -15.02
N PRO A 16 39.43 -6.10 -15.23
CA PRO A 16 38.38 -5.40 -14.50
C PRO A 16 38.52 -5.68 -13.00
N GLY A 17 38.70 -4.62 -12.22
CA GLY A 17 38.74 -4.70 -10.76
C GLY A 17 37.46 -5.31 -10.23
N ALA A 18 37.58 -6.34 -9.40
CA ALA A 18 36.45 -6.96 -8.73
C ALA A 18 35.73 -5.91 -7.88
N VAL A 19 34.49 -5.56 -8.26
CA VAL A 19 33.60 -4.76 -7.44
C VAL A 19 33.38 -5.53 -6.13
N PRO A 20 33.64 -4.93 -4.95
CA PRO A 20 33.36 -5.59 -3.68
C PRO A 20 31.89 -6.01 -3.66
N ARG A 21 31.62 -7.32 -3.56
CA ARG A 21 30.28 -7.81 -3.23
C ARG A 21 29.97 -7.27 -1.84
N VAL A 22 29.16 -6.21 -1.78
CA VAL A 22 28.53 -5.77 -0.54
C VAL A 22 27.84 -7.00 0.04
N ARG A 23 28.36 -7.54 1.14
CA ARG A 23 27.68 -8.59 1.89
C ARG A 23 26.37 -7.98 2.38
N ARG A 24 25.25 -8.34 1.73
CA ARG A 24 23.92 -8.06 2.29
C ARG A 24 23.88 -8.68 3.68
N ALA A 25 23.33 -7.92 4.64
CA ALA A 25 23.02 -8.46 5.95
C ALA A 25 22.15 -9.74 5.78
N PRO A 26 22.27 -10.72 6.69
CA PRO A 26 21.36 -11.86 6.67
C PRO A 26 19.93 -11.33 6.77
N ALA A 27 19.07 -11.80 5.86
CA ALA A 27 17.68 -11.37 5.81
C ALA A 27 16.99 -11.66 7.16
N ARG A 28 16.20 -10.71 7.63
CA ARG A 28 15.46 -10.85 8.88
C ARG A 28 14.50 -12.05 8.75
N PRO A 29 14.45 -12.98 9.72
CA PRO A 29 13.47 -14.06 9.67
C PRO A 29 12.06 -13.49 9.64
N LEU A 30 11.24 -14.01 8.70
CA LEU A 30 9.81 -13.76 8.67
C LEU A 30 9.17 -14.43 9.88
N GLY A 31 8.22 -13.74 10.49
CA GLY A 31 7.31 -14.33 11.45
C GLY A 31 7.15 -13.52 12.73
N ARG A 32 6.98 -12.20 12.62
CA ARG A 32 6.46 -11.43 13.74
C ARG A 32 5.01 -11.82 14.03
N THR A 33 4.64 -11.80 15.30
CA THR A 33 3.24 -11.94 15.73
C THR A 33 2.53 -10.60 15.65
N LEU A 34 1.20 -10.61 15.61
CA LEU A 34 0.39 -9.40 15.78
C LEU A 34 0.75 -8.63 17.06
N ALA A 35 0.95 -9.32 18.18
CA ALA A 35 1.35 -8.67 19.43
C ALA A 35 2.67 -7.91 19.30
N GLU A 36 3.71 -8.51 18.69
CA GLU A 36 4.98 -7.83 18.44
C GLU A 36 4.82 -6.63 17.50
N LEU A 37 3.98 -6.73 16.47
CA LEU A 37 3.70 -5.63 15.54
C LEU A 37 2.91 -4.50 16.21
N ASP A 38 1.92 -4.82 17.05
CA ASP A 38 1.13 -3.84 17.80
C ASP A 38 2.01 -3.06 18.79
N HIS A 39 3.03 -3.70 19.38
CA HIS A 39 3.97 -3.04 20.28
C HIS A 39 4.97 -2.11 19.56
N MET A 40 5.16 -2.27 18.25
CA MET A 40 6.06 -1.41 17.48
C MET A 40 5.45 -0.03 17.26
N HIS A 41 6.30 0.98 17.29
CA HIS A 41 5.96 2.31 16.81
C HIS A 41 5.77 2.31 15.29
N VAL A 42 4.95 3.22 14.77
CA VAL A 42 4.64 3.32 13.34
C VAL A 42 5.90 3.46 12.47
N VAL A 43 6.93 4.17 12.95
CA VAL A 43 8.22 4.29 12.25
C VAL A 43 8.88 2.92 12.05
N GLU A 44 8.90 2.10 13.11
CA GLU A 44 9.49 0.75 13.06
C GLU A 44 8.65 -0.18 12.15
N ARG A 45 7.33 0.02 12.09
CA ARG A 45 6.45 -0.72 11.17
C ARG A 45 6.72 -0.37 9.72
N LEU A 46 6.98 0.90 9.43
CA LEU A 46 7.35 1.37 8.09
C LEU A 46 8.69 0.77 7.64
N GLU A 47 9.68 0.73 8.53
CA GLU A 47 10.96 0.05 8.28
C GLU A 47 10.75 -1.44 8.05
N PHE A 48 9.97 -2.10 8.91
CA PHE A 48 9.60 -3.50 8.76
C PHE A 48 8.95 -3.79 7.40
N LEU A 49 7.97 -2.99 6.97
CA LEU A 49 7.32 -3.16 5.67
C LEU A 49 8.32 -3.04 4.51
N ARG A 50 9.22 -2.05 4.57
CA ARG A 50 10.26 -1.83 3.57
C ARG A 50 11.27 -2.99 3.52
N ASP A 51 11.61 -3.56 4.66
CA ASP A 51 12.45 -4.75 4.74
C ASP A 51 11.77 -5.96 4.10
N VAL A 52 10.48 -6.21 4.41
CA VAL A 52 9.74 -7.32 3.78
C VAL A 52 9.67 -7.15 2.26
N GLN A 53 9.37 -5.94 1.77
CA GLN A 53 9.37 -5.65 0.32
C GLN A 53 10.73 -5.91 -0.32
N SER A 54 11.79 -5.34 0.25
CA SER A 54 13.11 -5.34 -0.40
C SER A 54 13.84 -6.68 -0.28
N GLU A 55 13.67 -7.41 0.82
CA GLU A 55 14.41 -8.64 1.10
C GLU A 55 13.68 -9.92 0.65
N TRP A 56 12.35 -9.93 0.73
CA TRP A 56 11.54 -11.13 0.59
C TRP A 56 10.68 -11.12 -0.68
N VAL A 57 9.96 -10.03 -0.96
CA VAL A 57 9.13 -9.95 -2.18
C VAL A 57 9.96 -10.06 -3.45
N GLY A 58 11.14 -9.44 -3.47
CA GLY A 58 12.05 -9.57 -4.62
C GLY A 58 12.47 -11.02 -4.94
N ARG A 59 12.37 -11.96 -3.99
CA ARG A 59 12.66 -13.38 -4.22
C ARG A 59 11.55 -14.12 -4.98
N LEU A 60 10.34 -13.55 -5.01
CA LEU A 60 9.21 -14.06 -5.78
C LEU A 60 9.25 -13.65 -7.26
N GLY A 61 10.26 -12.86 -7.68
CA GLY A 61 10.36 -12.36 -9.05
C GLY A 61 9.32 -11.29 -9.40
N VAL A 62 8.59 -10.78 -8.41
CA VAL A 62 7.60 -9.70 -8.59
C VAL A 62 8.21 -8.36 -8.18
N ASP A 63 7.65 -7.28 -8.72
CA ASP A 63 8.02 -5.92 -8.33
C ASP A 63 7.86 -5.74 -6.80
N PRO A 64 8.90 -5.29 -6.06
CA PRO A 64 8.80 -5.07 -4.62
C PRO A 64 7.92 -3.88 -4.23
N ALA A 65 7.58 -2.98 -5.17
CA ALA A 65 6.80 -1.78 -4.88
C ALA A 65 5.30 -2.03 -4.63
N ARG A 66 4.86 -3.29 -4.42
CA ARG A 66 3.43 -3.67 -4.39
C ARG A 66 2.68 -3.27 -3.13
N TRP A 67 3.37 -2.75 -2.12
CA TRP A 67 2.76 -2.26 -0.88
C TRP A 67 3.16 -0.82 -0.56
N ARG A 68 3.63 -0.05 -1.55
CA ARG A 68 3.94 1.38 -1.35
C ARG A 68 2.72 2.18 -0.92
N ASN A 69 1.52 1.75 -1.31
CA ASN A 69 0.29 2.32 -0.76
C ASN A 69 0.18 2.16 0.77
N ILE A 70 0.53 0.99 1.32
CA ILE A 70 0.57 0.76 2.77
C ILE A 70 1.66 1.63 3.42
N GLU A 71 2.81 1.84 2.75
CA GLU A 71 3.79 2.84 3.23
C GLU A 71 3.17 4.23 3.38
N GLY A 72 2.36 4.68 2.41
CA GLY A 72 1.67 5.97 2.48
C GLY A 72 0.69 6.07 3.65
N VAL A 73 0.01 4.96 4.00
CA VAL A 73 -0.86 4.89 5.19
C VAL A 73 -0.02 5.01 6.47
N LEU A 74 1.09 4.29 6.57
CA LEU A 74 1.98 4.34 7.73
C LEU A 74 2.68 5.70 7.88
N GLU A 75 3.08 6.33 6.77
CA GLU A 75 3.61 7.70 6.78
C GLU A 75 2.57 8.69 7.31
N PHE A 76 1.30 8.54 6.90
CA PHE A 76 0.21 9.34 7.45
C PHE A 76 -0.01 9.09 8.95
N PHE A 77 -0.01 7.84 9.40
CA PHE A 77 -0.13 7.52 10.83
C PHE A 77 1.02 8.10 11.65
N ARG A 78 2.26 8.04 11.13
CA ARG A 78 3.43 8.64 11.77
C ARG A 78 3.25 10.15 11.92
N ASP A 79 2.91 10.84 10.83
CA ASP A 79 2.83 12.30 10.80
C ASP A 79 1.62 12.83 11.58
N GLY A 80 0.57 12.03 11.69
CA GLY A 80 -0.63 12.33 12.48
C GLY A 80 -0.57 11.88 13.94
N GLU A 81 0.55 11.27 14.38
CA GLU A 81 0.68 10.64 15.70
C GLU A 81 -0.50 9.70 16.01
N LEU A 82 -0.88 8.87 15.05
CA LEU A 82 -1.96 7.89 15.16
C LEU A 82 -1.42 6.48 15.40
N ALA A 83 -2.33 5.52 15.60
CA ALA A 83 -2.01 4.09 15.75
C ALA A 83 -0.96 3.80 16.84
N HIS A 84 -1.08 4.46 18.01
CA HIS A 84 -0.24 4.15 19.16
C HIS A 84 -0.43 2.70 19.63
N PRO A 85 0.61 2.02 20.14
CA PRO A 85 0.51 0.64 20.62
C PRO A 85 -0.70 0.38 21.53
N GLY A 86 -1.42 -0.71 21.27
CA GLY A 86 -2.63 -1.10 22.00
C GLY A 86 -3.89 -0.29 21.67
N SER A 87 -3.80 0.75 20.84
CA SER A 87 -4.98 1.45 20.31
C SER A 87 -5.73 0.58 19.30
N TRP A 88 -7.01 0.88 19.08
CA TRP A 88 -7.81 0.17 18.08
C TRP A 88 -7.17 0.23 16.69
N MET A 89 -6.76 1.42 16.25
CA MET A 89 -6.11 1.60 14.96
C MET A 89 -4.79 0.82 14.86
N SER A 90 -4.02 0.75 15.95
CA SER A 90 -2.77 0.01 16.02
C SER A 90 -2.95 -1.49 15.84
N ILE A 91 -3.95 -2.09 16.51
CA ILE A 91 -4.27 -3.52 16.39
C ILE A 91 -4.70 -3.87 14.96
N VAL A 92 -5.52 -3.01 14.34
CA VAL A 92 -6.00 -3.20 12.97
C VAL A 92 -4.85 -3.12 11.97
N ASP A 93 -3.97 -2.13 12.10
CA ASP A 93 -2.78 -1.96 11.25
C ASP A 93 -1.78 -3.12 11.44
N ALA A 94 -1.52 -3.53 12.68
CA ALA A 94 -0.66 -4.69 13.00
C ALA A 94 -1.19 -5.98 12.35
N SER A 95 -2.51 -6.17 12.30
CA SER A 95 -3.14 -7.31 11.61
C SER A 95 -2.92 -7.29 10.09
N ILE A 96 -2.89 -6.11 9.47
CA ILE A 96 -2.58 -5.98 8.04
C ILE A 96 -1.13 -6.39 7.77
N LEU A 97 -0.21 -5.90 8.60
CA LEU A 97 1.23 -6.21 8.49
C LEU A 97 1.53 -7.68 8.77
N GLU A 98 0.87 -8.29 9.75
CA GLU A 98 0.99 -9.73 10.02
C GLU A 98 0.52 -10.55 8.82
N GLY A 99 -0.68 -10.24 8.28
CA GLY A 99 -1.21 -10.93 7.11
C GLY A 99 -0.26 -10.85 5.91
N LEU A 100 0.35 -9.69 5.69
CA LEU A 100 1.30 -9.46 4.60
C LEU A 100 2.60 -10.26 4.80
N GLU A 101 3.20 -10.21 5.98
CA GLU A 101 4.43 -10.95 6.27
C GLU A 101 4.22 -12.46 6.19
N ARG A 102 3.13 -12.96 6.78
CA ARG A 102 2.76 -14.38 6.74
C ARG A 102 2.42 -14.83 5.33
N GLY A 103 1.64 -14.04 4.60
CA GLY A 103 1.34 -14.31 3.20
C GLY A 103 2.60 -14.39 2.33
N THR A 104 3.61 -13.55 2.63
CA THR A 104 4.91 -13.60 1.96
C THR A 104 5.67 -14.88 2.30
N ALA A 105 5.71 -15.29 3.58
CA ALA A 105 6.33 -16.54 4.00
C ALA A 105 5.67 -17.76 3.34
N ILE A 106 4.34 -17.77 3.26
CA ILE A 106 3.55 -18.82 2.61
C ILE A 106 3.80 -18.85 1.10
N ALA A 107 3.80 -17.68 0.43
CA ALA A 107 4.09 -17.60 -1.01
C ALA A 107 5.47 -18.16 -1.35
N LEU A 108 6.46 -17.94 -0.49
CA LEU A 108 7.83 -18.46 -0.63
C LEU A 108 8.00 -19.93 -0.22
N GLY A 109 6.97 -20.57 0.33
CA GLY A 109 7.05 -21.95 0.85
C GLY A 109 7.92 -22.09 2.09
N LEU A 110 8.08 -21.02 2.87
CA LEU A 110 8.88 -21.00 4.10
C LEU A 110 8.06 -21.37 5.35
N SER A 111 6.73 -21.24 5.28
CA SER A 111 5.80 -21.55 6.35
C SER A 111 4.41 -21.78 5.77
N ASP A 112 3.57 -22.58 6.43
CA ASP A 112 2.13 -22.69 6.15
C ASP A 112 1.28 -22.03 7.24
N ASP A 113 1.93 -21.41 8.23
CA ASP A 113 1.26 -20.82 9.39
C ASP A 113 0.66 -19.45 9.08
N THR A 114 -0.64 -19.33 9.30
CA THR A 114 -1.42 -18.11 9.07
C THR A 114 -1.66 -17.30 10.35
N PHE A 115 -1.35 -17.87 11.53
CA PHE A 115 -1.77 -17.35 12.84
C PHE A 115 -3.28 -17.12 13.00
N GLY A 116 -4.10 -17.75 12.16
CA GLY A 116 -5.54 -17.54 12.13
C GLY A 116 -5.98 -16.24 11.43
N ASN A 117 -5.04 -15.48 10.87
CA ASN A 117 -5.32 -14.29 10.08
C ASN A 117 -5.66 -14.70 8.64
N PRO A 118 -6.93 -14.55 8.18
CA PRO A 118 -7.34 -14.93 6.83
C PRO A 118 -6.65 -14.10 5.75
N GLY A 119 -6.18 -12.89 6.08
CA GLY A 119 -5.38 -12.06 5.19
C GLY A 119 -4.10 -12.74 4.74
N SER A 120 -3.49 -13.59 5.56
CA SER A 120 -2.28 -14.36 5.23
C SER A 120 -2.47 -15.21 3.97
N THR A 121 -3.59 -15.94 3.89
CA THR A 121 -3.89 -16.80 2.75
C THR A 121 -4.17 -15.99 1.48
N GLU A 122 -4.90 -14.89 1.61
CA GLU A 122 -5.22 -14.00 0.48
C GLU A 122 -3.97 -13.29 -0.06
N TRP A 123 -3.07 -12.83 0.82
CA TRP A 123 -1.78 -12.26 0.40
C TRP A 123 -0.89 -13.29 -0.28
N ALA A 124 -0.82 -14.52 0.24
CA ALA A 124 -0.09 -15.59 -0.42
C ALA A 124 -0.63 -15.91 -1.81
N SER A 125 -1.96 -15.98 -1.95
CA SER A 125 -2.64 -16.17 -3.23
C SER A 125 -2.34 -15.02 -4.20
N TYR A 126 -2.45 -13.77 -3.74
CA TYR A 126 -2.11 -12.58 -4.52
C TYR A 126 -0.67 -12.63 -5.05
N LEU A 127 0.30 -12.92 -4.18
CA LEU A 127 1.72 -12.94 -4.53
C LEU A 127 2.07 -14.04 -5.54
N ARG A 128 1.53 -15.25 -5.37
CA ARG A 128 1.73 -16.35 -6.34
C ARG A 128 1.16 -16.00 -7.71
N ARG A 129 -0.11 -15.57 -7.73
CA ARG A 129 -0.79 -15.15 -8.97
C ARG A 129 -0.11 -13.97 -9.66
N LEU A 130 0.49 -13.07 -8.88
CA LEU A 130 1.32 -11.99 -9.41
C LEU A 130 2.59 -12.52 -10.07
N GLY A 131 3.29 -13.47 -9.43
CA GLY A 131 4.48 -14.13 -9.99
C GLY A 131 4.18 -14.96 -11.25
N ASP A 132 2.98 -15.55 -11.31
CA ASP A 132 2.51 -16.35 -12.44
C ASP A 132 1.98 -15.48 -13.62
N GLY A 133 1.97 -14.15 -13.49
CA GLY A 133 1.48 -13.23 -14.52
C GLY A 133 -0.04 -13.18 -14.67
N GLU A 134 -0.80 -13.74 -13.72
CA GLU A 134 -2.27 -13.76 -13.79
C GLU A 134 -2.92 -12.41 -13.47
N LEU A 135 -2.14 -11.46 -12.95
CA LEU A 135 -2.60 -10.16 -12.48
C LEU A 135 -2.25 -8.99 -13.42
N ASP A 136 -1.96 -9.27 -14.69
CA ASP A 136 -1.63 -8.21 -15.67
C ASP A 136 -2.79 -7.25 -15.94
N ARG A 137 -4.03 -7.72 -15.79
CA ARG A 137 -5.21 -6.87 -15.90
C ARG A 137 -5.46 -6.15 -14.60
N ARG A 138 -5.42 -4.81 -14.64
CA ARG A 138 -5.61 -3.93 -13.49
C ARG A 138 -6.83 -4.26 -12.63
N SER A 139 -7.99 -4.48 -13.22
CA SER A 139 -9.20 -4.83 -12.46
C SER A 139 -9.10 -6.16 -11.71
N VAL A 140 -8.32 -7.13 -12.23
CA VAL A 140 -8.08 -8.42 -11.56
C VAL A 140 -7.05 -8.25 -10.44
N HIS A 141 -5.99 -7.49 -10.72
CA HIS A 141 -4.97 -7.11 -9.75
C HIS A 141 -5.58 -6.38 -8.55
N ASP A 142 -6.29 -5.28 -8.80
CA ASP A 142 -6.87 -4.42 -7.78
C ASP A 142 -7.89 -5.19 -6.94
N ALA A 143 -8.68 -6.05 -7.56
CA ALA A 143 -9.61 -6.90 -6.83
C ALA A 143 -8.91 -7.94 -5.94
N ALA A 144 -7.79 -8.52 -6.38
CA ALA A 144 -7.02 -9.47 -5.59
C ALA A 144 -6.31 -8.79 -4.41
N TRP A 145 -5.64 -7.66 -4.67
CA TRP A 145 -4.98 -6.86 -3.62
C TRP A 145 -5.99 -6.38 -2.57
N SER A 146 -7.11 -5.83 -3.02
CA SER A 146 -8.19 -5.32 -2.16
C SER A 146 -8.84 -6.40 -1.30
N ARG A 147 -8.92 -7.65 -1.77
CA ARG A 147 -9.40 -8.77 -0.94
C ARG A 147 -8.41 -9.14 0.16
N ALA A 148 -7.12 -9.18 -0.17
CA ALA A 148 -6.08 -9.49 0.80
C ALA A 148 -6.01 -8.46 1.93
N GLU A 149 -6.01 -7.17 1.59
CA GLU A 149 -6.03 -6.10 2.60
C GLU A 149 -7.35 -6.07 3.40
N GLN A 150 -8.50 -6.28 2.75
CA GLN A 150 -9.81 -6.40 3.43
C GLN A 150 -9.80 -7.50 4.48
N ALA A 151 -9.39 -8.72 4.11
CA ALA A 151 -9.40 -9.88 5.01
C ALA A 151 -8.51 -9.65 6.23
N ALA A 152 -7.32 -9.06 6.03
CA ALA A 152 -6.41 -8.73 7.12
C ALA A 152 -6.96 -7.61 8.02
N THR A 153 -7.62 -6.61 7.45
CA THR A 153 -8.23 -5.52 8.23
C THR A 153 -9.40 -6.02 9.05
N GLU A 154 -10.33 -6.77 8.45
CA GLU A 154 -11.50 -7.32 9.15
C GLU A 154 -11.11 -8.24 10.30
N HIS A 155 -10.03 -9.02 10.12
CA HIS A 155 -9.45 -9.81 11.19
C HIS A 155 -9.00 -8.93 12.36
N GLY A 156 -8.27 -7.84 12.10
CA GLY A 156 -7.83 -6.90 13.12
C GLY A 156 -8.99 -6.22 13.84
N VAL A 157 -10.06 -5.86 13.12
CA VAL A 157 -11.29 -5.29 13.71
C VAL A 157 -11.97 -6.30 14.63
N ALA A 158 -12.07 -7.56 14.20
CA ALA A 158 -12.64 -8.62 15.01
C ALA A 158 -11.77 -8.88 16.26
N LEU A 159 -10.45 -8.92 16.11
CA LEU A 159 -9.53 -9.13 17.21
C LEU A 159 -9.59 -8.00 18.24
N ALA A 160 -9.56 -6.74 17.81
CA ALA A 160 -9.71 -5.59 18.71
C ALA A 160 -10.98 -5.70 19.55
N ARG A 161 -12.09 -6.14 18.94
CA ARG A 161 -13.35 -6.43 19.67
C ARG A 161 -13.18 -7.52 20.70
N THR A 162 -12.53 -8.64 20.37
CA THR A 162 -12.28 -9.73 21.34
C THR A 162 -11.37 -9.29 22.50
N LEU A 163 -10.47 -8.35 22.26
CA LEU A 163 -9.59 -7.75 23.27
C LEU A 163 -10.27 -6.63 24.08
N GLY A 164 -11.53 -6.30 23.78
CA GLY A 164 -12.27 -5.23 24.46
C GLY A 164 -11.82 -3.82 24.08
N VAL A 165 -11.07 -3.66 22.99
CA VAL A 165 -10.60 -2.36 22.50
C VAL A 165 -11.58 -1.84 21.45
N ALA A 166 -12.26 -0.73 21.75
CA ALA A 166 -13.26 -0.13 20.88
C ALA A 166 -12.67 1.05 20.07
N PRO A 167 -13.11 1.26 18.82
CA PRO A 167 -12.72 2.45 18.05
C PRO A 167 -13.42 3.69 18.63
N SER A 168 -12.73 4.82 18.56
CA SER A 168 -13.37 6.13 18.59
C SER A 168 -14.29 6.32 17.37
N ALA A 169 -15.19 7.30 17.44
CA ALA A 169 -16.07 7.62 16.31
C ALA A 169 -15.31 8.05 15.04
N ALA A 170 -14.15 8.71 15.20
CA ALA A 170 -13.29 9.10 14.09
C ALA A 170 -12.58 7.89 13.47
N GLU A 171 -12.04 6.98 14.28
CA GLU A 171 -11.46 5.71 13.80
C GLU A 171 -12.48 4.86 13.04
N TRP A 172 -13.70 4.75 13.57
CA TRP A 172 -14.76 4.00 12.89
C TRP A 172 -15.15 4.60 11.54
N ARG A 173 -15.31 5.93 11.46
CA ARG A 173 -15.57 6.62 10.18
C ARG A 173 -14.39 6.50 9.22
N PHE A 174 -13.16 6.59 9.70
CA PHE A 174 -11.96 6.38 8.89
C PHE A 174 -11.92 4.97 8.29
N TYR A 175 -12.24 3.95 9.09
CA TYR A 175 -12.42 2.58 8.60
C TYR A 175 -13.51 2.46 7.55
N GLN A 176 -14.65 3.15 7.69
CA GLN A 176 -15.67 3.18 6.64
C GLN A 176 -15.16 3.80 5.33
N PHE A 177 -14.24 4.77 5.37
CA PHE A 177 -13.60 5.30 4.16
C PHE A 177 -12.67 4.27 3.50
N SER A 178 -11.85 3.54 4.27
CA SER A 178 -11.03 2.47 3.68
C SER A 178 -11.88 1.37 3.05
N GLN A 179 -13.09 1.16 3.58
CA GLN A 179 -14.06 0.26 2.95
C GLN A 179 -14.54 0.73 1.58
N VAL A 180 -14.80 2.02 1.41
CA VAL A 180 -15.17 2.61 0.12
C VAL A 180 -14.00 2.55 -0.85
N TYR A 181 -12.78 2.80 -0.39
CA TYR A 181 -11.56 2.66 -1.19
C TYR A 181 -11.43 1.25 -1.77
N ARG A 182 -11.49 0.22 -0.92
CA ARG A 182 -11.44 -1.19 -1.35
C ARG A 182 -12.60 -1.58 -2.25
N TRP A 183 -13.79 -1.04 -1.99
CA TRP A 183 -14.95 -1.25 -2.86
C TRP A 183 -14.70 -0.68 -4.26
N ALA A 184 -14.12 0.53 -4.37
CA ALA A 184 -13.83 1.17 -5.64
C ALA A 184 -12.82 0.35 -6.46
N MET A 185 -11.77 -0.19 -5.82
CA MET A 185 -10.81 -1.12 -6.45
C MET A 185 -11.49 -2.36 -7.06
N ARG A 186 -12.50 -2.90 -6.37
CA ARG A 186 -13.24 -4.09 -6.83
C ARG A 186 -14.34 -3.79 -7.85
N ASN A 187 -14.77 -2.53 -7.93
CA ASN A 187 -15.93 -2.11 -8.71
C ASN A 187 -15.60 -0.89 -9.58
N GLU A 188 -14.44 -0.91 -10.25
CA GLU A 188 -13.93 0.20 -11.07
C GLU A 188 -14.99 0.80 -12.02
N PRO A 189 -15.78 0.02 -12.81
CA PRO A 189 -16.81 0.60 -13.67
C PRO A 189 -17.85 1.42 -12.90
N THR A 190 -18.30 0.93 -11.75
CA THR A 190 -19.28 1.63 -10.91
C THR A 190 -18.68 2.86 -10.25
N ALA A 191 -17.42 2.79 -9.80
CA ALA A 191 -16.70 3.94 -9.27
C ALA A 191 -16.53 5.05 -10.32
N LEU A 192 -16.18 4.68 -11.57
CA LEU A 192 -16.08 5.61 -12.68
C LEU A 192 -17.43 6.25 -13.03
N LEU A 193 -18.53 5.49 -12.97
CA LEU A 193 -19.87 6.03 -13.15
C LEU A 193 -20.24 7.03 -12.04
N ALA A 194 -19.92 6.73 -10.79
CA ALA A 194 -20.14 7.66 -9.68
C ALA A 194 -19.36 8.97 -9.87
N LEU A 195 -18.10 8.88 -10.31
CA LEU A 195 -17.26 10.04 -10.64
C LEU A 195 -17.74 10.81 -11.89
N ALA A 196 -18.60 10.23 -12.73
CA ALA A 196 -19.21 10.89 -13.87
C ALA A 196 -20.50 11.66 -13.51
N GLY A 197 -20.95 11.58 -12.25
CA GLY A 197 -22.22 12.15 -11.79
C GLY A 197 -22.30 13.68 -11.96
N PRO A 198 -23.49 14.26 -12.20
CA PRO A 198 -23.66 15.67 -12.54
C PRO A 198 -23.23 16.64 -11.43
N VAL A 199 -23.21 16.18 -10.18
CA VAL A 199 -22.77 16.95 -9.00
C VAL A 199 -21.26 16.98 -8.82
N VAL A 200 -20.51 16.19 -9.60
CA VAL A 200 -19.05 16.13 -9.57
C VAL A 200 -18.48 17.25 -10.44
N ASN A 201 -17.40 17.86 -9.97
CA ASN A 201 -16.67 18.90 -10.70
C ASN A 201 -16.39 18.46 -12.16
N PRO A 202 -16.68 19.29 -13.18
CA PRO A 202 -16.49 18.93 -14.59
C PRO A 202 -15.08 18.40 -14.91
N ARG A 203 -14.04 18.99 -14.33
CA ARG A 203 -12.65 18.58 -14.55
C ARG A 203 -12.37 17.18 -13.99
N ILE A 204 -12.96 16.85 -12.83
CA ILE A 204 -12.91 15.50 -12.26
C ILE A 204 -13.64 14.53 -13.16
N ARG A 205 -14.82 14.89 -13.70
CA ARG A 205 -15.55 14.05 -14.65
C ARG A 205 -14.73 13.76 -15.90
N GLU A 206 -14.06 14.76 -16.45
CA GLU A 206 -13.18 14.63 -17.62
C GLU A 206 -11.99 13.72 -17.34
N LEU A 207 -11.35 13.88 -16.18
CA LEU A 207 -10.15 13.13 -15.78
C LEU A 207 -10.44 11.94 -14.85
N ARG A 208 -11.69 11.45 -14.79
CA ARG A 208 -12.12 10.41 -13.85
C ARG A 208 -11.32 9.11 -13.95
N VAL A 209 -10.96 8.70 -15.18
CA VAL A 209 -10.17 7.50 -15.41
C VAL A 209 -8.75 7.65 -14.85
N PRO A 210 -7.92 8.61 -15.31
CA PRO A 210 -6.58 8.77 -14.75
C PRO A 210 -6.59 9.14 -13.26
N PHE A 211 -7.61 9.85 -12.77
CA PHE A 211 -7.76 10.14 -11.35
C PHE A 211 -8.02 8.88 -10.51
N LEU A 212 -8.99 8.05 -10.90
CA LEU A 212 -9.24 6.78 -10.22
C LEU A 212 -8.01 5.86 -10.34
N THR A 213 -7.33 5.91 -11.49
CA THR A 213 -6.10 5.14 -11.69
C THR A 213 -5.02 5.52 -10.71
N TRP A 214 -4.76 6.81 -10.56
CA TRP A 214 -3.83 7.32 -9.57
C TRP A 214 -4.29 6.97 -8.14
N PHE A 215 -5.57 7.19 -7.84
CA PHE A 215 -6.09 7.03 -6.48
C PHE A 215 -5.97 5.59 -5.97
N THR A 216 -6.20 4.60 -6.82
CA THR A 216 -6.11 3.18 -6.45
C THR A 216 -4.78 2.52 -6.83
N ASP A 217 -3.76 3.28 -7.20
CA ASP A 217 -2.44 2.72 -7.50
C ASP A 217 -1.74 2.28 -6.21
N VAL A 218 -1.51 0.97 -6.09
CA VAL A 218 -0.86 0.36 -4.92
C VAL A 218 0.66 0.52 -4.94
N ALA A 219 1.22 0.89 -6.10
CA ALA A 219 2.65 1.01 -6.34
C ALA A 219 3.23 2.40 -6.00
N THR A 220 2.40 3.32 -5.53
CA THR A 220 2.80 4.65 -5.09
C THR A 220 2.25 4.97 -3.70
N PRO A 221 3.03 5.62 -2.81
CA PRO A 221 2.56 5.99 -1.48
C PRO A 221 1.68 7.24 -1.49
N VAL A 222 1.86 8.13 -2.47
CA VAL A 222 1.26 9.48 -2.47
C VAL A 222 -0.27 9.45 -2.42
N PRO A 223 -0.98 8.67 -3.26
CA PRO A 223 -2.44 8.67 -3.24
C PRO A 223 -3.01 8.14 -1.92
N ALA A 224 -2.35 7.13 -1.33
CA ALA A 224 -2.73 6.56 -0.05
C ALA A 224 -2.59 7.57 1.07
N TYR A 225 -1.43 8.22 1.17
CA TYR A 225 -1.17 9.26 2.17
C TYR A 225 -2.20 10.39 2.07
N ARG A 226 -2.42 10.93 0.87
CA ARG A 226 -3.38 12.04 0.63
C ARG A 226 -4.82 11.59 0.89
N GLY A 227 -5.19 10.39 0.46
CA GLY A 227 -6.49 9.79 0.72
C GLY A 227 -6.75 9.58 2.20
N CYS A 228 -5.75 9.14 2.97
CA CYS A 228 -5.85 8.99 4.43
C CYS A 228 -5.97 10.35 5.13
N ALA A 229 -5.18 11.35 4.74
CA ALA A 229 -5.30 12.70 5.29
C ALA A 229 -6.69 13.29 5.05
N PHE A 230 -7.22 13.14 3.83
CA PHE A 230 -8.59 13.49 3.47
C PHE A 230 -9.62 12.74 4.34
N ALA A 231 -9.51 11.41 4.43
CA ALA A 231 -10.47 10.56 5.13
C ALA A 231 -10.47 10.84 6.63
N TRP A 232 -9.30 11.12 7.21
CA TRP A 232 -9.17 11.46 8.63
C TRP A 232 -9.69 12.86 8.96
N ALA A 233 -9.42 13.85 8.11
CA ALA A 233 -10.01 15.17 8.27
C ALA A 233 -11.55 15.08 8.27
N LEU A 234 -12.10 14.31 7.34
CA LEU A 234 -13.53 14.07 7.25
C LEU A 234 -14.06 13.26 8.44
N SER A 235 -13.34 12.25 8.91
CA SER A 235 -13.75 11.42 10.04
C SER A 235 -13.82 12.19 11.35
N ARG A 236 -13.06 13.29 11.49
CA ARG A 236 -13.08 14.14 12.69
C ARG A 236 -14.18 15.18 12.69
N LEU A 237 -14.81 15.45 11.55
CA LEU A 237 -15.98 16.32 11.51
C LEU A 237 -17.15 15.61 12.21
N ASN A 238 -17.76 16.28 13.17
CA ASN A 238 -18.98 15.82 13.83
C ASN A 238 -20.15 16.43 13.05
N PRO A 239 -20.81 15.70 12.13
CA PRO A 239 -21.85 16.30 11.34
C PRO A 239 -23.03 16.64 12.26
N VAL A 240 -23.20 17.92 12.55
CA VAL A 240 -24.37 18.45 13.25
C VAL A 240 -25.58 18.22 12.33
N GLY A 241 -26.31 17.13 12.55
CA GLY A 241 -27.67 16.87 12.06
C GLY A 241 -27.87 16.76 10.54
N GLY A 242 -28.05 15.53 10.04
CA GLY A 242 -28.78 15.30 8.77
C GLY A 242 -28.19 14.22 7.86
N ALA A 243 -29.07 13.54 7.12
CA ALA A 243 -28.77 12.48 6.14
C ALA A 243 -27.94 12.94 4.92
N PHE A 244 -27.61 14.23 4.83
CA PHE A 244 -26.81 14.84 3.76
C PHE A 244 -25.32 15.03 4.11
N SER A 245 -24.86 14.57 5.27
CA SER A 245 -23.59 15.02 5.84
C SER A 245 -22.32 14.30 5.36
N ALA A 246 -22.33 12.99 5.07
CA ALA A 246 -21.11 12.29 4.65
C ALA A 246 -20.81 12.43 3.14
N LEU A 247 -21.84 12.30 2.30
CA LEU A 247 -21.69 12.44 0.83
C LEU A 247 -21.42 13.90 0.44
N GLY A 248 -22.10 14.86 1.07
CA GLY A 248 -21.87 16.29 0.85
C GLY A 248 -20.46 16.71 1.23
N LEU A 249 -19.94 16.23 2.37
CA LEU A 249 -18.56 16.48 2.77
C LEU A 249 -17.56 15.75 1.87
N LEU A 250 -17.82 14.50 1.48
CA LEU A 250 -16.96 13.79 0.52
C LEU A 250 -16.87 14.56 -0.81
N LEU A 251 -18.01 15.02 -1.35
CA LEU A 251 -18.04 15.86 -2.56
C LEU A 251 -17.37 17.21 -2.36
N ALA A 252 -17.46 17.83 -1.17
CA ALA A 252 -16.84 19.12 -0.88
C ALA A 252 -15.30 19.05 -0.83
N TYR A 253 -14.74 17.93 -0.37
CA TYR A 253 -13.30 17.76 -0.26
C TYR A 253 -12.68 17.02 -1.45
N LEU A 254 -13.47 16.36 -2.30
CA LEU A 254 -13.02 15.69 -3.53
C LEU A 254 -12.16 16.60 -4.43
N PRO A 255 -12.45 17.92 -4.58
CA PRO A 255 -11.58 18.84 -5.31
C PRO A 255 -10.16 18.93 -4.73
N SER A 256 -9.99 18.91 -3.40
CA SER A 256 -8.66 18.99 -2.78
C SER A 256 -7.83 17.74 -3.11
N LEU A 257 -8.43 16.55 -3.01
CA LEU A 257 -7.77 15.30 -3.38
C LEU A 257 -7.45 15.26 -4.88
N PHE A 258 -8.31 15.87 -5.70
CA PHE A 258 -8.06 16.00 -7.13
C PHE A 258 -6.94 16.99 -7.46
N ASP A 259 -6.80 18.08 -6.71
CA ASP A 259 -5.67 19.00 -6.86
C ASP A 259 -4.34 18.30 -6.54
N ASP A 260 -4.31 17.45 -5.51
CA ASP A 260 -3.14 16.61 -5.21
C ASP A 260 -2.80 15.68 -6.39
N PHE A 261 -3.80 15.06 -7.02
CA PHE A 261 -3.63 14.30 -8.26
C PHE A 261 -3.02 15.15 -9.38
N LEU A 262 -3.53 16.37 -9.60
CA LEU A 262 -3.02 17.25 -10.66
C LEU A 262 -1.57 17.66 -10.41
N VAL A 263 -1.20 17.92 -9.16
CA VAL A 263 0.18 18.25 -8.76
C VAL A 263 1.11 17.05 -8.95
N ASP A 264 0.75 15.89 -8.40
CA ASP A 264 1.57 14.68 -8.43
C ASP A 264 1.81 14.18 -9.86
N THR A 265 0.80 14.32 -10.73
CA THR A 265 0.90 13.87 -12.13
C THR A 265 1.37 14.96 -13.11
N GLY A 266 1.71 16.16 -12.62
CA GLY A 266 2.18 17.27 -13.47
C GLY A 266 1.11 17.81 -14.43
N ARG A 267 -0.17 17.58 -14.13
CA ARG A 267 -1.34 18.00 -14.94
C ARG A 267 -1.92 19.36 -14.55
N ARG A 268 -1.28 20.06 -13.61
CA ARG A 268 -1.65 21.41 -13.24
C ARG A 268 -1.27 22.37 -14.36
N GLU A 269 -2.27 22.99 -14.98
CA GLU A 269 -2.05 24.09 -15.91
C GLU A 269 -1.39 25.24 -15.14
N ARG A 270 -0.38 25.87 -15.77
CA ARG A 270 0.27 27.07 -15.24
C ARG A 270 -0.63 28.28 -15.35
#